data_AF-A0A257US41-F1
#
_entry.id   AF-A0A257US41-F1
#
_cell.length_a   1.000
_cell.length_b   1.000
_cell.length_c   1.000
_cell.angle_alpha   90.00
_cell.angle_beta   90.00
_cell.angle_gamma   90.00
#
_symmetry.space_group_name_H-M   'P 1'
#
loop_
_entity.id
_entity.type
_entity.pdbx_description
1 polymer ?
#
loop_
_entity_poly.entity_id
_entity_poly.type
_entity_poly.pdbx_seq_one_letter_code
_entity_poly.pdbx_strand_id
1 'polypeptide(L)'
;MANNGHITIPADPNDPEDFPVTREALERGQRARLIRQTRTKLGLSQTEFAARYHVPIGTLRDWEQARVTAPDFAMAYVQVIAQRHTIVDEVLA
;
A
#
# COMPACT_ATOMS: atom_id res chain seq x y z
N MET A 1 12.89 -11.33 18.08
CA MET A 1 13.28 -10.08 18.75
C MET A 1 12.55 -8.97 18.02
N ALA A 2 11.61 -8.28 18.69
CA ALA A 2 10.89 -7.18 18.07
C ALA A 2 11.90 -6.14 17.58
N ASN A 3 11.85 -5.79 16.30
CA ASN A 3 12.66 -4.72 15.76
C ASN A 3 12.25 -3.45 16.53
N ASN A 4 13.15 -2.87 17.33
CA ASN A 4 12.91 -1.73 18.23
C ASN A 4 12.65 -0.40 17.48
N GLY A 5 11.99 -0.46 16.32
CA GLY A 5 11.48 0.70 15.61
C GLY A 5 10.58 1.54 16.51
N HIS A 6 10.67 2.85 16.38
CA HIS A 6 9.99 3.81 17.26
C HIS A 6 8.48 3.52 17.33
N ILE A 7 8.01 3.06 18.49
CA ILE A 7 6.58 2.80 18.74
C ILE A 7 5.81 4.11 18.54
N THR A 8 4.81 4.09 17.67
CA THR A 8 3.99 5.27 17.34
C THR A 8 2.59 5.14 17.93
N ILE A 9 2.06 3.92 18.00
CA ILE A 9 0.80 3.63 18.68
C ILE A 9 1.12 2.58 19.76
N PRO A 10 0.97 2.90 21.05
CA PRO A 10 1.15 1.91 22.11
C PRO A 10 0.01 0.88 22.08
N ALA A 11 0.25 -0.31 22.63
CA ALA A 11 -0.83 -1.28 22.88
C ALA A 11 -1.79 -0.76 23.95
N ASP A 12 -3.06 -1.15 23.86
CA ASP A 12 -4.04 -0.93 24.92
C ASP A 12 -3.71 -1.81 26.14
N PRO A 13 -3.45 -1.23 27.32
CA PRO A 13 -3.17 -2.01 28.53
C PRO A 13 -4.35 -2.87 29.00
N ASN A 14 -5.57 -2.66 28.49
CA ASN A 14 -6.76 -3.43 28.84
C ASN A 14 -7.08 -4.56 27.85
N ASP A 15 -6.35 -4.68 26.74
CA ASP A 15 -6.52 -5.73 25.75
C ASP A 15 -5.23 -6.57 25.65
N PRO A 16 -5.19 -7.79 26.25
CA PRO A 16 -4.02 -8.66 26.21
C PRO A 16 -3.62 -9.13 24.80
N GLU A 17 -4.52 -9.04 23.81
CA GLU A 17 -4.25 -9.42 22.43
C GLU A 17 -3.75 -8.25 21.57
N ASP A 18 -3.89 -7.02 22.05
CA ASP A 18 -3.41 -5.83 21.35
C ASP A 18 -1.88 -5.72 21.41
N PHE A 19 -1.29 -5.16 20.37
CA PHE A 19 0.16 -5.06 20.23
C PHE A 19 0.57 -3.68 19.71
N PRO A 20 1.74 -3.15 20.14
CA PRO A 20 2.15 -1.82 19.73
C PRO A 20 2.46 -1.77 18.24
N VAL A 21 2.15 -0.64 17.61
CA VAL A 21 2.46 -0.37 16.20
C VAL A 21 3.71 0.49 16.12
N THR A 22 4.75 -0.03 15.46
CA THR A 22 5.96 0.75 15.15
C THR A 22 5.71 1.77 14.04
N ARG A 23 6.57 2.78 13.92
CA ARG A 23 6.52 3.77 12.84
C ARG A 23 6.51 3.11 11.45
N GLU A 24 7.35 2.10 11.25
CA GLU A 24 7.48 1.36 9.99
C GLU A 24 6.22 0.54 9.69
N ALA A 25 5.60 -0.04 10.72
CA ALA A 25 4.34 -0.76 10.58
C ALA A 25 3.19 0.18 10.21
N LEU A 26 3.12 1.36 10.85
CA LEU A 26 2.14 2.40 10.52
C LEU A 26 2.32 2.89 9.09
N GLU A 27 3.56 3.18 8.69
CA GLU A 27 3.88 3.60 7.32
C GLU A 27 3.48 2.53 6.30
N ARG A 28 3.83 1.26 6.54
CA ARG A 28 3.44 0.15 5.66
C ARG A 28 1.92 0.06 5.50
N GLY A 29 1.16 0.20 6.59
CA GLY A 29 -0.31 0.23 6.55
C GLY A 29 -0.87 1.41 5.78
N GLN A 30 -0.29 2.61 5.93
CA GLN A 30 -0.70 3.80 5.18
C GLN A 30 -0.42 3.68 3.68
N ARG A 31 0.77 3.17 3.30
CA ARG A 31 1.13 2.89 1.90
C ARG A 31 0.17 1.87 1.28
N ALA A 32 -0.07 0.75 1.97
CA ALA A 32 -1.02 -0.28 1.56
C ALA A 32 -2.44 0.28 1.33
N ARG A 33 -2.90 1.14 2.25
CA ARG A 33 -4.20 1.83 2.13
C ARG A 33 -4.26 2.74 0.91
N LEU A 34 -3.21 3.52 0.62
CA LEU A 34 -3.19 4.42 -0.54
C LEU A 34 -3.30 3.64 -1.85
N ILE A 35 -2.55 2.54 -1.99
CA ILE A 35 -2.57 1.68 -3.18
C ILE A 35 -3.98 1.11 -3.39
N ARG A 36 -4.55 0.51 -2.33
CA ARG A 36 -5.90 -0.05 -2.38
C ARG A 36 -6.94 1.02 -2.73
N GLN A 37 -6.86 2.20 -2.12
CA GLN A 37 -7.79 3.29 -2.41
C GLN A 37 -7.68 3.81 -3.85
N THR A 38 -6.46 3.91 -4.37
CA THR A 38 -6.22 4.34 -5.76
C THR A 38 -6.90 3.38 -6.72
N ARG A 39 -6.66 2.07 -6.56
CA ARG A 39 -7.32 1.05 -7.37
C ARG A 39 -8.85 1.08 -7.25
N THR A 40 -9.38 1.15 -6.03
CA THR A 40 -10.84 1.11 -5.82
C THR A 40 -11.53 2.36 -6.36
N LYS A 41 -10.88 3.53 -6.29
CA LYS A 41 -11.41 4.78 -6.87
C LYS A 41 -11.49 4.73 -8.40
N LEU A 42 -10.59 3.99 -9.05
CA LEU A 42 -10.63 3.73 -10.48
C LEU A 42 -11.63 2.64 -10.87
N GLY A 43 -12.31 2.00 -9.90
CA GLY A 43 -13.27 0.93 -10.17
C GLY A 43 -12.65 -0.38 -10.66
N LEU A 44 -11.34 -0.58 -10.47
CA LEU A 44 -10.61 -1.73 -11.02
C LEU A 44 -10.49 -2.86 -10.00
N SER A 45 -10.62 -4.10 -10.47
CA SER A 45 -10.16 -5.29 -9.75
C SER A 45 -8.63 -5.30 -9.62
N GLN A 46 -8.08 -6.15 -8.74
CA GLN A 46 -6.63 -6.31 -8.62
C GLN A 46 -5.99 -6.76 -9.94
N THR A 47 -6.63 -7.68 -10.66
CA THR A 47 -6.12 -8.19 -11.95
C THR A 47 -6.12 -7.09 -13.01
N GLU A 48 -7.18 -6.28 -13.10
CA GLU A 48 -7.25 -5.18 -14.06
C GLU A 48 -6.23 -4.09 -13.77
N PHE A 49 -6.06 -3.70 -12.50
CA PHE A 49 -5.04 -2.73 -12.11
C PHE A 49 -3.62 -3.24 -12.38
N ALA A 50 -3.36 -4.49 -12.00
CA ALA A 50 -2.08 -5.16 -12.23
C ALA A 50 -1.72 -5.19 -13.72
N ALA A 51 -2.67 -5.60 -14.57
CA ALA A 51 -2.48 -5.64 -16.00
C ALA A 51 -2.30 -4.24 -16.61
N ARG A 52 -3.17 -3.29 -16.23
CA ARG A 52 -3.18 -1.93 -16.78
C ARG A 52 -1.92 -1.13 -16.45
N TYR A 53 -1.38 -1.29 -15.24
CA TYR A 53 -0.24 -0.50 -14.76
C TYR A 53 1.05 -1.30 -14.63
N HIS A 54 1.11 -2.50 -15.23
CA HIS A 54 2.28 -3.39 -15.24
C HIS A 54 2.85 -3.71 -13.85
N VAL A 55 1.98 -3.92 -12.87
CA VAL A 55 2.36 -4.37 -11.53
C VAL A 55 2.05 -5.86 -11.43
N PRO A 56 3.02 -6.75 -11.12
CA PRO A 56 2.71 -8.16 -10.92
C PRO A 56 1.63 -8.35 -9.86
N ILE A 57 0.60 -9.15 -10.16
CA ILE A 57 -0.58 -9.28 -9.28
C ILE A 57 -0.22 -9.77 -7.87
N GLY A 58 0.78 -10.65 -7.73
CA GLY A 58 1.31 -11.08 -6.44
C GLY A 58 1.88 -9.92 -5.63
N THR A 59 2.72 -9.10 -6.28
CA THR A 59 3.30 -7.89 -5.69
C THR A 59 2.23 -6.88 -5.27
N LEU A 60 1.21 -6.64 -6.11
CA LEU A 60 0.09 -5.76 -5.76
C LEU A 60 -0.65 -6.27 -4.52
N ARG A 61 -0.89 -7.58 -4.43
CA ARG A 61 -1.53 -8.20 -3.25
C ARG A 61 -0.69 -8.05 -2.00
N ASP A 62 0.62 -8.29 -2.09
CA ASP A 62 1.53 -8.14 -0.95
C ASP A 62 1.55 -6.70 -0.42
N TRP A 63 1.49 -5.72 -1.32
CA TRP A 63 1.38 -4.32 -0.96
C TRP A 63 0.01 -3.97 -0.36
N GLU A 64 -1.10 -4.33 -1.01
CA GLU A 64 -2.46 -3.98 -0.53
C GLU A 64 -2.81 -4.65 0.81
N GLN A 65 -2.20 -5.81 1.10
CA GLN A 65 -2.35 -6.54 2.37
C GLN A 65 -1.32 -6.15 3.43
N ALA A 66 -0.46 -5.15 3.15
CA ALA A 66 0.61 -4.74 4.05
C ALA A 66 1.57 -5.88 4.46
N ARG A 67 1.73 -6.91 3.62
CA ARG A 67 2.73 -7.98 3.83
C ARG A 67 4.13 -7.43 3.62
N VAL A 68 4.30 -6.60 2.60
CA VAL A 68 5.56 -5.93 2.24
C VAL A 68 5.33 -4.43 2.10
N THR A 69 6.28 -3.61 2.57
CA THR A 69 6.26 -2.16 2.33
C THR A 69 6.54 -1.88 0.87
N ALA A 70 5.60 -1.24 0.17
CA ALA A 70 5.82 -0.81 -1.20
C ALA A 70 6.99 0.19 -1.25
N PRO A 71 7.98 0.02 -2.16
CA PRO A 71 9.12 0.91 -2.26
C PRO A 71 8.72 2.31 -2.76
N ASP A 72 9.57 3.31 -2.56
CA ASP A 72 9.25 4.72 -2.83
C ASP A 72 8.88 4.98 -4.30
N PHE A 73 9.56 4.35 -5.26
CA PHE A 73 9.23 4.50 -6.67
C PHE A 73 7.83 3.97 -7.01
N ALA A 74 7.39 2.89 -6.34
CA ALA A 74 6.04 2.36 -6.53
C ALA A 74 5.00 3.32 -5.95
N MET A 75 5.30 3.94 -4.79
CA MET A 75 4.44 4.96 -4.20
C MET A 75 4.34 6.21 -5.09
N ALA A 76 5.45 6.68 -5.65
CA ALA A 76 5.47 7.79 -6.60
C ALA A 76 4.60 7.48 -7.83
N TYR A 77 4.75 6.28 -8.40
CA TYR A 77 3.96 5.85 -9.55
C TYR A 77 2.45 5.76 -9.24
N VAL A 78 2.08 5.18 -8.09
CA VAL A 78 0.69 5.12 -7.62
C VAL A 78 0.11 6.52 -7.39
N GLN A 79 0.89 7.46 -6.88
CA GLN A 79 0.46 8.86 -6.73
C GLN A 79 0.20 9.54 -8.08
N VAL A 80 1.00 9.24 -9.10
CA VAL A 80 0.76 9.72 -10.48
C VAL A 80 -0.53 9.13 -11.02
N ILE A 81 -0.73 7.81 -10.91
CA ILE A 81 -1.97 7.14 -11.32
C ILE A 81 -3.17 7.76 -10.61
N ALA A 82 -3.10 7.96 -9.29
CA ALA A 82 -4.20 8.52 -8.50
C ALA A 82 -4.65 9.92 -8.96
N GLN A 83 -3.73 10.71 -9.53
CA GLN A 83 -3.99 12.09 -9.93
C GLN A 83 -4.22 12.27 -11.43
N ARG A 84 -3.58 11.44 -12.26
CA ARG A 84 -3.45 11.61 -13.72
C ARG A 84 -3.45 10.28 -14.45
N HIS A 85 -4.30 9.33 -14.04
CA HIS A 85 -4.35 8.00 -14.65
C HIS A 85 -4.49 8.04 -16.18
N THR A 86 -5.23 9.00 -16.75
CA THR A 86 -5.42 9.11 -18.22
C THR A 86 -4.11 9.28 -18.99
N ILE A 87 -3.14 10.03 -18.46
CA ILE A 87 -1.81 10.20 -19.09
C ILE A 87 -1.03 8.89 -19.02
N VAL A 88 -1.13 8.18 -17.90
CA VAL A 88 -0.48 6.87 -17.75
C VAL A 88 -1.11 5.86 -18.70
N ASP A 89 -2.45 5.85 -18.79
CA ASP A 89 -3.22 4.99 -19.69
C ASP A 89 -2.84 5.24 -21.16
N GLU A 90 -2.60 6.50 -21.55
CA GLU A 90 -2.13 6.87 -22.90
C GLU A 90 -0.70 6.39 -23.19
N VAL A 91 0.21 6.51 -22.22
CA VAL A 91 1.63 6.13 -22.38
C VAL A 91 1.82 4.62 -22.41
N LEU A 92 0.95 3.85 -21.72
CA LEU A 92 1.04 2.40 -21.61
C LEU A 92 0.18 1.64 -22.64
N ALA A 93 -0.56 2.35 -23.49
CA ALA A 93 -1.33 1.77 -24.60
C ALA A 93 -0.42 1.11 -25.65
#